data_AF-G7GHL1-F1
#
_entry.id   AF-G7GHL1-F1
#
_cell.length_a   1.000
_cell.length_b   1.000
_cell.length_c   1.000
_cell.angle_alpha   90.00
_cell.angle_beta   90.00
_cell.angle_gamma   90.00
#
_symmetry.space_group_name_H-M   'P 1'
#
loop_
_entity.id
_entity.type
_entity.pdbx_description
1 polymer ?
#
loop_
_entity_poly.entity_id
_entity_poly.type
_entity_poly.pdbx_seq_one_letter_code
_entity_poly.pdbx_strand_id
1 'polypeptide(L)'
;MLLAVSYAIPSFVFAILLIVFFAGGSYLQWFPLQGLVSENFAQLSFFAKIKDYLWHMCLPILSMVLGSFAARAYLMKYSFVEELKKPYVLTARSKGLNEHQVLYGHVFRNAILIVVASLPETLVGLFFVGNLFIEIIFNLDGIGLLGFEAITQRDYPVVFGTLFIFTLFGLILRLIGDLLYQLIDPRIDFESRGGK
;
A
#
# COMPACT_ATOMS: atom_id res chain seq x y z
N MET A 1 17.59 -8.21 -9.83
CA MET A 1 17.20 -9.61 -9.52
C MET A 1 16.46 -9.71 -8.19
N LEU A 2 16.97 -9.13 -7.09
CA LEU A 2 16.29 -9.16 -5.78
C LEU A 2 14.83 -8.67 -5.81
N LEU A 3 14.55 -7.52 -6.45
CA LEU A 3 13.18 -7.03 -6.60
C LEU A 3 12.28 -7.96 -7.43
N ALA A 4 12.82 -8.67 -8.42
CA ALA A 4 12.05 -9.62 -9.22
C ALA A 4 11.66 -10.85 -8.40
N VAL A 5 12.59 -11.32 -7.56
CA VAL A 5 12.34 -12.44 -6.63
C VAL A 5 11.29 -12.02 -5.60
N SER A 6 11.42 -10.84 -4.99
CA SER A 6 10.42 -10.33 -4.03
C SER A 6 9.05 -10.11 -4.66
N TYR A 7 8.98 -9.70 -5.93
CA TYR A 7 7.71 -9.52 -6.65
C TYR A 7 6.98 -10.86 -6.91
N ALA A 8 7.72 -11.96 -7.05
CA ALA A 8 7.14 -13.28 -7.25
C ALA A 8 6.60 -13.91 -5.95
N ILE A 9 7.00 -13.39 -4.79
CA ILE A 9 6.59 -13.92 -3.49
C ILE A 9 5.32 -13.20 -3.03
N PRO A 10 4.21 -13.92 -2.79
CA PRO A 10 2.99 -13.33 -2.24
C PRO A 10 3.23 -12.71 -0.85
N SER A 11 2.51 -11.63 -0.52
CA SER A 11 2.66 -10.93 0.76
C SER A 11 2.41 -11.81 1.99
N PHE A 12 1.51 -12.79 1.90
CA PHE A 12 1.24 -13.71 3.03
C PHE A 12 2.43 -14.63 3.33
N VAL A 13 3.27 -14.95 2.35
CA VAL A 13 4.47 -15.77 2.58
C VAL A 13 5.45 -14.97 3.44
N PHE A 14 5.59 -13.66 3.19
CA PHE A 14 6.36 -12.79 4.08
C PHE A 14 5.77 -12.75 5.49
N ALA A 15 4.45 -12.78 5.67
CA ALA A 15 3.84 -12.85 7.00
C ALA A 15 4.20 -14.14 7.74
N ILE A 16 4.10 -15.30 7.08
CA ILE A 16 4.49 -16.58 7.68
C ILE A 16 5.96 -16.54 8.10
N LEU A 17 6.85 -16.06 7.22
CA LEU A 17 8.28 -15.93 7.54
C LEU A 17 8.50 -15.00 8.73
N LEU A 18 7.86 -13.84 8.75
CA LEU A 18 8.00 -12.87 9.83
C LEU A 18 7.51 -13.43 11.17
N ILE A 19 6.36 -14.11 11.20
CA ILE A 19 5.86 -14.74 12.42
C ILE A 19 6.82 -15.82 12.91
N VAL A 20 7.25 -16.73 12.04
CA VAL A 20 8.12 -17.85 12.44
C VAL A 20 9.44 -17.33 13.04
N PHE A 21 10.03 -16.29 12.45
CA PHE A 21 11.31 -15.76 12.92
C PHE A 21 11.18 -14.84 14.14
N PHE A 22 10.14 -14.01 14.23
CA PHE A 22 10.05 -12.92 15.21
C PHE A 22 9.02 -13.12 16.33
N ALA A 23 8.09 -14.06 16.17
CA ALA A 23 7.03 -14.34 17.15
C ALA A 23 6.93 -15.83 17.52
N GLY A 24 7.41 -16.74 16.66
CA GLY A 24 7.24 -18.19 16.75
C GLY A 24 7.93 -18.88 17.93
N GLY A 25 8.78 -18.20 18.69
CA GLY A 25 9.45 -18.77 19.86
C GLY A 25 10.65 -19.68 19.59
N SER A 26 10.78 -20.22 18.37
CA SER A 26 11.94 -21.02 17.98
C SER A 26 13.20 -20.18 17.71
N TYR A 27 13.03 -18.89 17.39
CA TYR A 27 14.14 -17.95 17.13
C TYR A 27 14.03 -16.72 18.04
N LEU A 28 13.35 -15.66 17.59
CA LEU A 28 13.13 -14.43 18.34
C LEU A 28 11.68 -14.37 18.83
N GLN A 29 11.46 -13.81 20.02
CA GLN A 29 10.14 -13.54 20.62
C GLN A 29 10.00 -12.04 20.87
N TRP A 30 10.19 -11.25 19.81
CA TRP A 30 10.11 -9.80 19.91
C TRP A 30 8.73 -9.26 19.66
N PHE A 31 7.84 -10.04 19.06
CA PHE A 31 6.51 -9.61 18.68
C PHE A 31 5.47 -10.64 19.09
N PRO A 32 4.22 -10.19 19.29
CA PRO A 32 3.10 -11.09 19.54
C PRO A 32 2.82 -11.97 18.32
N LEU A 33 2.32 -13.18 18.59
CA LEU A 33 1.95 -14.15 17.55
C LEU A 33 0.71 -13.73 16.78
N GLN A 34 -0.27 -13.14 17.47
CA GLN A 34 -1.59 -12.86 16.94
C GLN A 34 -2.32 -11.80 17.76
N GLY A 35 -3.45 -11.32 17.22
CA GLY A 35 -4.34 -10.38 17.88
C GLY A 35 -3.91 -8.92 17.72
N LEU A 36 -4.81 -8.01 18.11
CA LEU A 36 -4.59 -6.56 18.01
C LEU A 36 -4.03 -5.93 19.29
N VAL A 37 -4.18 -6.60 20.43
CA VAL A 37 -3.84 -6.08 21.76
C VAL A 37 -3.47 -7.21 22.72
N SER A 38 -2.67 -6.90 23.72
CA SER A 38 -2.33 -7.82 24.82
C SER A 38 -3.54 -8.07 25.75
N GLU A 39 -3.55 -9.19 26.47
CA GLU A 39 -4.63 -9.53 27.43
C GLU A 39 -4.80 -8.48 28.54
N ASN A 40 -3.72 -7.79 28.91
CA ASN A 40 -3.71 -6.74 29.93
C ASN A 40 -4.02 -5.34 29.38
N PHE A 41 -4.51 -5.22 28.15
CA PHE A 41 -4.69 -3.93 27.48
C PHE A 41 -5.60 -2.98 28.25
N ALA A 42 -6.67 -3.51 28.86
CA ALA A 42 -7.64 -2.69 29.61
C ALA A 42 -6.98 -1.91 30.76
N GLN A 43 -5.98 -2.52 31.42
CA GLN A 43 -5.27 -1.98 32.58
C GLN A 43 -4.10 -1.07 32.20
N LEU A 44 -3.73 -0.99 30.91
CA LEU A 44 -2.63 -0.15 30.45
C LEU A 44 -3.00 1.35 30.48
N SER A 45 -1.99 2.19 30.74
CA SER A 45 -2.10 3.64 30.55
C SER A 45 -2.32 3.98 29.07
N PHE A 46 -2.84 5.17 28.79
CA PHE A 46 -3.15 5.59 27.41
C PHE A 46 -1.96 5.44 26.44
N PHE A 47 -0.76 5.86 26.87
CA PHE A 47 0.44 5.74 26.04
C PHE A 47 0.88 4.27 25.86
N ALA A 48 0.74 3.46 26.91
CA ALA A 48 1.05 2.04 26.83
C ALA A 48 0.09 1.29 25.89
N LYS A 49 -1.20 1.67 25.85
CA LYS A 49 -2.18 1.16 24.87
C LYS A 49 -1.75 1.44 23.43
N ILE A 50 -1.34 2.67 23.13
CA ILE A 50 -0.86 3.02 21.78
C ILE A 50 0.36 2.19 21.39
N LYS A 51 1.33 2.07 22.31
CA LYS A 51 2.54 1.28 22.06
C LYS A 51 2.21 -0.19 21.84
N ASP A 52 1.33 -0.76 22.66
CA ASP A 52 0.89 -2.15 22.55
C ASP A 52 0.23 -2.42 21.20
N TYR A 53 -0.69 -1.54 20.79
CA TYR A 53 -1.37 -1.64 19.51
C TYR A 53 -0.41 -1.56 18.32
N LEU A 54 0.50 -0.58 18.31
CA LEU A 54 1.52 -0.46 17.25
C LEU A 54 2.48 -1.65 17.22
N TRP A 55 2.74 -2.25 18.38
CA TRP A 55 3.59 -3.43 18.49
C TRP A 55 2.92 -4.65 17.85
N HIS A 56 1.62 -4.86 18.08
CA HIS A 56 0.83 -5.91 17.44
C HIS A 56 0.68 -5.70 15.93
N MET A 57 0.52 -4.45 15.49
CA MET A 57 0.39 -4.10 14.08
C MET A 57 1.69 -4.15 13.27
N CYS A 58 2.85 -4.18 13.93
CA CYS A 58 4.14 -4.05 13.27
C CYS A 58 4.37 -5.15 12.23
N LEU A 59 4.21 -6.43 12.62
CA LEU A 59 4.43 -7.55 11.71
C LEU A 59 3.38 -7.62 10.56
N PRO A 60 2.06 -7.48 10.82
CA PRO A 60 1.08 -7.38 9.75
C PRO A 60 1.41 -6.28 8.73
N ILE A 61 1.67 -5.06 9.19
CA ILE A 61 1.97 -3.93 8.30
C ILE A 61 3.26 -4.19 7.52
N LEU A 62 4.31 -4.68 8.19
CA LEU A 62 5.59 -4.94 7.55
C LEU A 62 5.46 -6.01 6.46
N SER A 63 4.65 -7.05 6.69
CA SER A 63 4.38 -8.08 5.68
C SER A 63 3.69 -7.50 4.43
N MET A 64 2.73 -6.59 4.61
CA MET A 64 2.02 -5.91 3.51
C MET A 64 2.95 -4.95 2.75
N VAL A 65 3.79 -4.21 3.49
CA VAL A 65 4.79 -3.31 2.90
C VAL A 65 5.78 -4.10 2.07
N LEU A 66 6.36 -5.18 2.61
CA LEU A 66 7.33 -6.00 1.88
C LEU A 66 6.73 -6.62 0.62
N GLY A 67 5.51 -7.15 0.69
CA GLY A 67 4.86 -7.78 -0.46
C GLY A 67 4.49 -6.80 -1.57
N SER A 68 4.21 -5.54 -1.24
CA SER A 68 3.90 -4.50 -2.24
C SER A 68 5.13 -3.69 -2.67
N PHE A 69 6.21 -3.72 -1.91
CA PHE A 69 7.41 -2.91 -2.13
C PHE A 69 8.01 -3.10 -3.52
N ALA A 70 8.12 -4.36 -3.98
CA ALA A 70 8.70 -4.66 -5.28
C ALA A 70 7.91 -4.02 -6.44
N ALA A 71 6.58 -4.10 -6.40
CA ALA A 71 5.71 -3.48 -7.40
C ALA A 71 5.89 -1.95 -7.42
N ARG A 72 5.97 -1.32 -6.23
CA ARG A 72 6.19 0.13 -6.10
C ARG A 72 7.57 0.56 -6.60
N ALA A 73 8.60 -0.21 -6.28
CA ALA A 73 9.95 0.04 -6.77
C ALA A 73 10.04 -0.08 -8.30
N TYR A 74 9.34 -1.04 -8.89
CA TYR A 74 9.24 -1.16 -10.35
C TYR A 74 8.52 0.03 -10.97
N LEU A 75 7.37 0.43 -10.42
CA LEU A 75 6.65 1.61 -10.91
C LEU A 75 7.54 2.86 -10.91
N MET A 76 8.24 3.11 -9.80
CA MET A 76 9.19 4.21 -9.69
C MET A 76 10.31 4.09 -10.73
N LYS A 77 10.93 2.92 -10.86
CA LYS A 77 12.01 2.68 -11.83
C LYS A 77 11.56 2.95 -13.27
N TYR A 78 10.41 2.40 -13.66
CA TYR A 78 9.92 2.55 -15.03
C TYR A 78 9.53 3.99 -15.33
N SER A 79 8.87 4.66 -14.39
CA SER A 79 8.54 6.08 -14.50
C SER A 79 9.79 6.94 -14.71
N PHE A 80 10.86 6.72 -13.94
CA PHE A 80 12.12 7.46 -14.12
C PHE A 80 12.80 7.17 -15.46
N VAL A 81 12.82 5.90 -15.89
CA VAL A 81 13.43 5.51 -17.17
C VAL A 81 12.69 6.11 -18.35
N GLU A 82 11.36 6.18 -18.28
CA GLU A 82 10.53 6.82 -19.30
C GLU A 82 10.76 8.34 -19.33
N GLU A 83 10.81 8.96 -18.16
CA GLU A 83 10.99 10.39 -18.02
C GLU A 83 12.39 10.85 -18.51
N LEU A 84 13.43 10.04 -18.30
CA LEU A 84 14.78 10.27 -18.82
C LEU A 84 14.88 10.25 -20.35
N LYS A 85 13.95 9.60 -21.04
CA LYS A 85 13.94 9.51 -22.52
C LYS A 85 13.27 10.71 -23.18
N LYS A 86 12.69 11.63 -22.41
CA LYS A 86 11.93 12.76 -22.96
C LYS A 86 12.85 13.86 -23.51
N PRO A 87 12.44 14.57 -24.58
CA PRO A 87 13.27 15.58 -25.25
C PRO A 87 13.75 16.72 -24.34
N TYR A 88 12.97 17.11 -23.32
CA TYR A 88 13.37 18.19 -22.41
C TYR A 88 14.62 17.84 -21.59
N VAL A 89 14.88 16.55 -21.35
CA VAL A 89 16.08 16.05 -20.65
C VAL A 89 17.32 16.29 -21.52
N LEU A 90 17.21 16.03 -22.82
CA LEU A 90 18.27 16.34 -23.78
C LEU A 90 18.55 17.86 -23.78
N THR A 91 17.51 18.68 -23.85
CA THR A 91 17.66 20.15 -23.78
C THR A 91 18.31 20.61 -22.48
N ALA A 92 17.94 20.03 -21.34
CA ALA A 92 18.54 20.34 -20.04
C ALA A 92 20.04 20.01 -20.00
N ARG A 93 20.44 18.86 -20.55
CA ARG A 93 21.85 18.48 -20.73
C ARG A 93 22.59 19.42 -21.68
N SER A 94 21.98 19.81 -22.79
CA SER A 94 22.58 20.76 -23.75
C SER A 94 22.80 22.15 -23.16
N LYS A 95 22.05 22.53 -22.12
CA LYS A 95 22.23 23.77 -21.37
C LYS A 95 23.39 23.70 -20.35
N GLY A 96 24.09 22.57 -20.24
CA GLY A 96 25.22 22.38 -19.34
C GLY A 96 24.84 22.02 -17.90
N LEU A 97 23.59 21.62 -17.65
CA LEU A 97 23.19 21.12 -16.33
C LEU A 97 23.87 19.78 -16.03
N ASN A 98 24.31 19.59 -14.79
CA ASN A 98 24.88 18.31 -14.36
C ASN A 98 23.79 17.24 -14.16
N GLU A 99 24.16 15.96 -14.17
CA GLU A 99 23.19 14.85 -14.06
C GLU A 99 22.33 14.92 -12.79
N HIS A 100 22.87 15.43 -11.67
CA HIS A 100 22.11 15.60 -10.43
C HIS A 100 21.03 16.69 -10.55
N GLN A 101 21.34 17.81 -11.19
CA GLN A 101 20.40 18.90 -11.45
C GLN A 101 19.29 18.44 -12.39
N VAL A 102 19.64 17.66 -13.42
CA VAL A 102 18.66 17.08 -14.35
C VAL A 102 17.77 16.06 -13.64
N LEU A 103 18.36 15.16 -12.86
CA LEU A 103 17.65 14.11 -12.14
C LEU A 103 16.68 14.68 -11.10
N TYR A 104 17.16 15.47 -10.14
CA TYR A 104 16.33 15.95 -9.02
C TYR A 104 15.48 17.18 -9.38
N GLY A 105 15.98 18.05 -10.28
CA GLY A 105 15.30 19.28 -10.64
C GLY A 105 14.22 19.12 -11.71
N HIS A 106 14.41 18.19 -12.66
CA HIS A 106 13.49 18.02 -13.79
C HIS A 106 12.82 16.65 -13.79
N VAL A 107 13.60 15.57 -13.76
CA VAL A 107 13.07 14.20 -13.93
C VAL A 107 12.26 13.76 -12.72
N PHE A 108 12.79 13.93 -11.50
CA PHE A 108 12.17 13.47 -10.26
C PHE A 108 10.79 14.09 -10.06
N ARG A 109 10.66 15.40 -10.28
CA ARG A 109 9.41 16.14 -10.11
C ARG A 109 8.31 15.62 -11.04
N ASN A 110 8.65 15.19 -12.25
CA ASN A 110 7.68 14.68 -13.22
C ASN A 110 7.40 13.18 -13.04
N ALA A 111 8.44 12.40 -12.73
CA ALA A 111 8.30 10.95 -12.53
C ALA A 111 7.52 10.62 -11.25
N ILE A 112 7.71 11.38 -10.17
CA ILE A 112 6.99 11.16 -8.90
C ILE A 112 5.47 11.36 -9.07
N LEU A 113 5.03 12.14 -10.06
CA LEU A 113 3.61 12.34 -10.34
C LEU A 113 2.92 11.01 -10.57
N ILE A 114 3.50 10.12 -11.37
CA ILE A 114 2.94 8.77 -11.67
C ILE A 114 2.87 7.89 -10.41
N VAL A 115 3.79 8.07 -9.47
CA VAL A 115 3.77 7.31 -8.22
C VAL A 115 2.70 7.85 -7.28
N VAL A 116 2.63 9.16 -7.09
CA VAL A 116 1.64 9.81 -6.21
C VAL A 116 0.22 9.60 -6.73
N ALA A 117 0.06 9.72 -8.04
CA ALA A 117 -1.08 9.31 -8.83
C ALA A 117 -1.64 7.92 -8.45
N SER A 118 -0.76 6.94 -8.24
CA SER A 118 -1.17 5.56 -7.92
C SER A 118 -1.57 5.35 -6.45
N LEU A 119 -1.31 6.32 -5.56
CA LEU A 119 -1.58 6.16 -4.12
C LEU A 119 -3.06 5.93 -3.78
N PRO A 120 -4.04 6.63 -4.36
CA PRO A 120 -5.46 6.42 -4.05
C PRO A 120 -5.91 4.99 -4.36
N GLU A 121 -5.55 4.48 -5.54
CA GLU A 121 -5.84 3.10 -5.95
C GLU A 121 -5.14 2.08 -5.03
N THR A 122 -3.94 2.41 -4.56
CA THR A 122 -3.21 1.59 -3.59
C THR A 122 -3.93 1.50 -2.26
N LEU A 123 -4.43 2.63 -1.76
CA LEU A 123 -5.19 2.68 -0.51
C LEU A 123 -6.47 1.87 -0.62
N VAL A 124 -7.20 2.00 -1.74
CA VAL A 124 -8.35 1.13 -2.03
C VAL A 124 -7.92 -0.33 -2.02
N GLY A 125 -6.85 -0.71 -2.72
CA GLY A 125 -6.33 -2.09 -2.71
C GLY A 125 -6.02 -2.60 -1.30
N LEU A 126 -5.42 -1.78 -0.43
CA LEU A 126 -5.08 -2.15 0.94
C LEU A 126 -6.30 -2.36 1.85
N PHE A 127 -7.36 -1.56 1.69
CA PHE A 127 -8.58 -1.67 2.52
C PHE A 127 -9.55 -2.76 2.02
N PHE A 128 -9.52 -3.09 0.74
CA PHE A 128 -10.52 -3.94 0.07
C PHE A 128 -10.00 -5.34 -0.17
N VAL A 129 -8.73 -5.39 -0.56
CA VAL A 129 -7.91 -6.60 -0.63
C VAL A 129 -6.90 -6.49 0.52
N GLY A 130 -7.38 -6.08 1.70
CA GLY A 130 -6.71 -6.40 2.95
C GLY A 130 -6.47 -7.90 2.89
N ASN A 131 -5.20 -8.28 2.77
CA ASN A 131 -4.87 -9.63 2.32
C ASN A 131 -5.48 -10.60 3.33
N LEU A 132 -6.57 -11.27 2.95
CA LEU A 132 -7.35 -12.14 3.82
C LEU A 132 -6.46 -13.15 4.54
N PHE A 133 -5.38 -13.60 3.87
CA PHE A 133 -4.40 -14.45 4.49
C PHE A 133 -3.63 -13.77 5.64
N ILE A 134 -3.29 -12.48 5.55
CA ILE A 134 -2.71 -11.70 6.65
C ILE A 134 -3.68 -11.62 7.83
N GLU A 135 -4.95 -11.34 7.56
CA GLU A 135 -5.98 -11.27 8.61
C GLU A 135 -6.12 -12.62 9.32
N ILE A 136 -6.16 -13.72 8.57
CA ILE A 136 -6.20 -15.09 9.13
C ILE A 136 -4.91 -15.42 9.90
N ILE A 137 -3.74 -15.14 9.31
CA ILE A 137 -2.43 -15.51 9.87
C ILE A 137 -2.17 -14.80 11.20
N PHE A 138 -2.53 -13.53 11.32
CA PHE A 138 -2.37 -12.75 12.54
C PHE A 138 -3.62 -12.73 13.43
N ASN A 139 -4.67 -13.47 13.07
CA ASN A 139 -5.97 -13.50 13.77
C ASN A 139 -6.54 -12.09 14.02
N LEU A 140 -6.73 -11.34 12.94
CA LEU A 140 -7.26 -9.98 12.95
C LEU A 140 -8.73 -10.00 12.50
N ASP A 141 -9.58 -9.31 13.26
CA ASP A 141 -11.00 -9.12 12.94
C ASP A 141 -11.19 -8.05 11.85
N GLY A 142 -10.71 -8.34 10.64
CA GLY A 142 -10.79 -7.44 9.50
C GLY A 142 -12.08 -7.57 8.69
N ILE A 143 -12.36 -6.54 7.90
CA ILE A 143 -13.55 -6.52 7.02
C ILE A 143 -13.39 -7.52 5.86
N GLY A 144 -12.16 -7.84 5.46
CA GLY A 144 -11.88 -8.86 4.45
C GLY A 144 -12.29 -10.26 4.92
N LEU A 145 -11.88 -10.64 6.13
CA LEU A 145 -12.28 -11.86 6.79
C LEU A 145 -13.79 -11.92 6.99
N LEU A 146 -14.41 -10.84 7.50
CA LEU A 146 -15.86 -10.76 7.71
C LEU A 146 -16.65 -10.97 6.40
N GLY A 147 -16.19 -10.38 5.28
CA GLY A 147 -16.80 -10.61 3.97
C GLY A 147 -16.70 -12.07 3.52
N PHE A 148 -15.55 -12.71 3.73
CA PHE A 148 -15.33 -14.12 3.39
C PHE A 148 -16.18 -15.07 4.24
N GLU A 149 -16.27 -14.83 5.54
CA GLU A 149 -17.12 -15.59 6.45
C GLU A 149 -18.59 -15.47 6.08
N ALA A 150 -19.05 -14.25 5.77
CA ALA A 150 -20.43 -14.01 5.33
C ALA A 150 -20.77 -14.76 4.03
N ILE A 151 -19.85 -14.82 3.06
CA ILE A 151 -20.03 -15.62 1.84
C ILE A 151 -20.15 -17.11 2.18
N THR A 152 -19.26 -17.61 3.04
CA THR A 152 -19.21 -19.02 3.45
C THR A 152 -20.48 -19.44 4.20
N GLN A 153 -20.96 -18.57 5.09
CA GLN A 153 -22.17 -18.76 5.89
C GLN A 153 -23.47 -18.42 5.13
N ARG A 154 -23.36 -17.92 3.88
CA ARG A 154 -24.47 -17.44 3.06
C ARG A 154 -25.29 -16.34 3.75
N ASP A 155 -24.63 -15.49 4.53
CA ASP A 155 -25.22 -14.29 5.12
C ASP A 155 -25.29 -13.17 4.07
N TYR A 156 -26.29 -13.27 3.19
CA TYR A 156 -26.49 -12.31 2.10
C TYR A 156 -26.59 -10.86 2.58
N PRO A 157 -27.29 -10.51 3.68
CA PRO A 157 -27.28 -9.16 4.21
C PRO A 157 -25.88 -8.61 4.47
N VAL A 158 -25.02 -9.37 5.14
CA VAL A 158 -23.64 -8.95 5.43
C VAL A 158 -22.80 -8.89 4.15
N VAL A 159 -22.97 -9.82 3.23
CA VAL A 159 -22.29 -9.78 1.91
C VAL A 159 -22.66 -8.52 1.14
N PHE A 160 -23.94 -8.18 1.02
CA PHE A 160 -24.36 -6.96 0.33
C PHE A 160 -23.92 -5.70 1.08
N GLY A 161 -23.94 -5.71 2.41
CA GLY A 161 -23.46 -4.61 3.23
C GLY A 161 -21.96 -4.33 3.03
N THR A 162 -21.13 -5.38 3.05
CA THR A 162 -19.68 -5.25 2.82
C THR A 162 -19.39 -4.79 1.40
N LEU A 163 -20.05 -5.35 0.38
CA LEU A 163 -19.91 -4.91 -1.01
C LEU A 163 -20.32 -3.44 -1.21
N PHE A 164 -21.42 -3.01 -0.59
CA PHE A 164 -21.87 -1.61 -0.64
C PHE A 164 -20.84 -0.67 0.01
N ILE A 165 -20.39 -0.99 1.23
CA ILE A 165 -19.40 -0.17 1.94
C ILE A 165 -18.10 -0.09 1.14
N PHE A 166 -17.64 -1.22 0.60
CA PHE A 166 -16.50 -1.25 -0.31
C PHE A 166 -16.74 -0.32 -1.50
N THR A 167 -17.72 -0.57 -2.35
CA THR A 167 -17.95 0.27 -3.53
C THR A 167 -18.06 1.77 -3.20
N LEU A 168 -18.73 2.14 -2.10
CA LEU A 168 -18.83 3.52 -1.64
C LEU A 168 -17.47 4.11 -1.24
N PHE A 169 -16.70 3.42 -0.39
CA PHE A 169 -15.36 3.88 0.01
C PHE A 169 -14.41 3.97 -1.18
N GLY A 170 -14.52 3.05 -2.13
CA GLY A 170 -13.66 2.97 -3.30
C GLY A 170 -13.90 4.15 -4.21
N LEU A 171 -15.17 4.53 -4.37
CA LEU A 171 -15.57 5.74 -5.07
C LEU A 171 -15.04 6.99 -4.37
N ILE A 172 -15.18 7.09 -3.04
CA ILE A 172 -14.69 8.25 -2.27
C ILE A 172 -13.17 8.39 -2.41
N LEU A 173 -12.41 7.32 -2.22
CA LEU A 173 -10.94 7.34 -2.34
C LEU A 173 -10.50 7.66 -3.76
N ARG A 174 -11.21 7.14 -4.77
CA ARG A 174 -10.94 7.48 -6.17
C ARG A 174 -11.19 8.96 -6.46
N LEU A 175 -12.31 9.52 -5.97
CA LEU A 175 -12.62 10.94 -6.10
C LEU A 175 -11.56 11.81 -5.42
N ILE A 176 -11.14 11.46 -4.19
CA ILE A 176 -10.03 12.13 -3.50
C ILE A 176 -8.76 12.05 -4.35
N GLY A 177 -8.52 10.90 -4.97
CA GLY A 177 -7.43 10.72 -5.92
C GLY A 177 -7.50 11.73 -7.06
N ASP A 178 -8.61 11.76 -7.80
CA ASP A 178 -8.83 12.68 -8.92
C ASP A 178 -8.62 14.15 -8.51
N LEU A 179 -9.06 14.55 -7.30
CA LEU A 179 -8.81 15.88 -6.74
C LEU A 179 -7.32 16.13 -6.44
N LEU A 180 -6.63 15.15 -5.85
CA LEU A 180 -5.18 15.24 -5.59
C LEU A 180 -4.39 15.34 -6.90
N TYR A 181 -4.78 14.62 -7.95
CA TYR A 181 -4.19 14.76 -9.27
C TYR A 181 -4.28 16.20 -9.79
N GLN A 182 -5.46 16.82 -9.70
CA GLN A 182 -5.67 18.20 -10.13
C GLN A 182 -4.83 19.20 -9.31
N LEU A 183 -4.72 18.99 -7.99
CA LEU A 183 -3.91 19.83 -7.11
C LEU A 183 -2.41 19.75 -7.43
N ILE A 184 -1.92 18.56 -7.75
CA ILE A 184 -0.49 18.32 -7.97
C ILE A 184 -0.07 18.74 -9.39
N ASP A 185 -0.91 18.48 -10.40
CA ASP A 185 -0.68 18.94 -11.77
C ASP A 185 -1.93 19.63 -12.36
N PRO A 186 -2.09 20.95 -12.13
CA PRO A 186 -3.23 21.72 -12.59
C PRO A 186 -3.26 21.94 -14.12
N ARG A 187 -2.28 21.39 -14.86
CA ARG A 187 -2.25 21.41 -16.33
C ARG A 187 -3.03 20.26 -16.96
N ILE A 188 -3.45 19.29 -16.16
CA ILE A 188 -4.28 18.17 -16.59
C ILE A 188 -5.74 18.63 -16.59
N ASP A 189 -6.18 19.15 -17.74
CA ASP A 189 -7.57 19.51 -17.96
C ASP A 189 -8.36 18.26 -18.36
N PHE A 190 -9.38 17.88 -17.58
CA PHE A 190 -10.20 16.70 -17.84
C PHE A 190 -11.02 16.80 -19.14
N GLU A 191 -11.13 18.00 -19.73
CA GLU A 191 -11.79 18.21 -21.03
C GLU A 191 -11.08 17.46 -22.17
N SER A 192 -9.76 17.20 -22.08
CA SER A 192 -9.04 16.53 -23.17
C SER A 192 -9.28 15.01 -23.25
N ARG A 193 -10.02 14.43 -22.29
CA ARG A 193 -10.42 13.01 -22.31
C ARG A 193 -11.81 12.77 -22.89
N GLY A 194 -12.55 13.83 -23.26
CA GLY A 194 -13.85 13.76 -23.94
C GLY A 194 -13.80 13.88 -25.47
N GLY A 195 -12.61 13.80 -26.08
CA GLY A 195 -12.40 14.06 -27.50
C GLY A 195 -11.94 12.84 -28.30
N LYS A 196 -12.93 12.14 -28.87
CA LYS A 196 -12.89 11.01 -29.83
C LYS A 196 -12.94 9.60 -29.25
#